data_AF-A0A1J8Q0T6-F1
#
_entry.id   AF-A0A1J8Q0T6-F1
#
_cell.length_a   1.000
_cell.length_b   1.000
_cell.length_c   1.000
_cell.angle_alpha   90.00
_cell.angle_beta   90.00
_cell.angle_gamma   90.00
#
_symmetry.space_group_name_H-M   'P 1'
#
loop_
_entity.id
_entity.type
_entity.pdbx_description
1 polymer ?
#
loop_
_entity_poly.entity_id
_entity_poly.type
_entity_poly.pdbx_seq_one_letter_code
_entity_poly.pdbx_strand_id
1 'polypeptide(L)'
;PTRAANALIGFTQLIEKMQDDTQHLNLSEKVAHLITASGLIAHYSSDKTDKAGSKTANLEELIAAAEQYHHEEDSDMSETLGFLSLASLDSSGDANSPPAQNVQLMTIHSAKGLEFPYVFLTGM
;
A
#
# COMPACT_ATOMS: atom_id res chain seq x y z
N PRO A 1 -16.90 30.19 9.55
CA PRO A 1 -15.50 30.46 9.15
C PRO A 1 -14.45 29.89 10.13
N THR A 2 -14.57 30.11 11.44
CA THR A 2 -13.56 29.73 12.45
C THR A 2 -13.34 28.22 12.60
N ARG A 3 -14.40 27.40 12.49
CA ARG A 3 -14.28 25.93 12.60
C ARG A 3 -13.42 25.31 11.50
N ALA A 4 -13.61 25.74 10.25
CA ALA A 4 -12.82 25.24 9.12
C ALA A 4 -11.35 25.64 9.23
N ALA A 5 -11.07 26.87 9.66
CA ALA A 5 -9.71 27.33 9.93
C ALA A 5 -9.02 26.50 11.01
N ASN A 6 -9.71 26.23 12.13
CA ASN A 6 -9.15 25.43 13.22
C ASN A 6 -8.90 23.97 12.79
N ALA A 7 -9.78 23.38 11.97
CA ALA A 7 -9.58 22.04 11.44
C ALA A 7 -8.34 21.96 10.54
N LEU A 8 -8.13 22.96 9.68
CA LEU A 8 -6.94 23.03 8.83
C LEU A 8 -5.65 23.18 9.66
N ILE A 9 -5.66 24.05 10.68
CA ILE A 9 -4.52 24.21 11.60
C ILE A 9 -4.17 22.89 12.27
N GLY A 10 -5.17 22.18 12.81
CA GLY A 10 -4.94 20.87 13.45
C GLY A 10 -4.38 19.84 12.48
N PHE A 11 -4.83 19.84 11.22
CA PHE A 11 -4.30 18.96 10.18
C PHE A 11 -2.85 19.29 9.80
N THR A 12 -2.52 20.58 9.65
CA THR A 12 -1.13 21.00 9.37
C THR A 12 -0.19 20.61 10.52
N GLN A 13 -0.60 20.85 11.77
CA GLN A 13 0.17 20.46 12.95
C GLN A 13 0.39 18.95 13.04
N LEU A 14 -0.60 18.15 12.62
CA LEU A 14 -0.47 16.70 12.56
C LEU A 14 0.62 16.28 11.56
N ILE A 15 0.62 16.88 10.36
CA ILE A 15 1.63 16.59 9.32
C ILE A 15 3.04 16.99 9.80
N GLU A 16 3.19 18.20 10.33
CA GLU A 16 4.48 18.70 10.84
C GLU A 16 5.02 17.79 11.95
N LYS A 17 4.16 17.42 12.90
CA LYS A 17 4.52 16.49 13.97
C LYS A 17 4.95 15.12 13.44
N MET A 18 4.22 14.58 12.47
CA MET A 18 4.58 13.31 11.85
C MET A 18 5.93 13.39 11.13
N GLN A 19 6.21 14.49 10.44
CA GLN A 19 7.49 14.71 9.76
C GLN A 19 8.64 14.74 10.76
N ASP A 20 8.47 15.42 11.90
CA ASP A 20 9.50 15.51 12.95
C ASP A 20 9.71 14.18 13.67
N ASP A 21 8.63 13.50 14.07
CA ASP A 21 8.69 12.23 14.81
C ASP A 21 9.34 11.10 13.97
N THR A 22 9.41 11.25 12.64
CA THR A 22 9.88 10.21 11.71
C THR A 22 11.30 10.42 11.16
N GLN A 23 11.98 11.51 11.52
CA GLN A 23 13.28 11.87 10.93
C GLN A 23 14.38 10.81 11.13
N HIS A 24 14.32 10.05 12.21
CA HIS A 24 15.35 9.07 12.59
C HIS A 24 14.89 7.62 12.52
N LEU A 25 13.69 7.40 11.97
CA LEU A 25 13.12 6.07 11.81
C LEU A 25 13.55 5.47 10.47
N ASN A 26 13.59 4.15 10.38
CA ASN A 26 13.70 3.45 9.10
C ASN A 26 12.35 3.46 8.36
N LEU A 27 12.32 3.07 7.08
CA LEU A 27 11.10 3.16 6.25
C LEU A 27 9.87 2.46 6.86
N SER A 28 10.01 1.23 7.37
CA SER A 28 8.88 0.49 7.95
C SER A 28 8.36 1.14 9.24
N GLU A 29 9.27 1.61 10.09
CA GLU A 29 8.95 2.38 11.30
C GLU A 29 8.24 3.70 10.96
N LYS A 30 8.68 4.42 9.91
CA LYS A 30 7.99 5.63 9.43
C LYS A 30 6.55 5.31 9.03
N VAL A 31 6.35 4.28 8.21
CA VAL A 31 5.01 3.87 7.74
C VAL A 31 4.12 3.47 8.92
N ALA A 32 4.62 2.66 9.84
CA ALA A 32 3.89 2.24 11.04
C ALA A 32 3.49 3.43 11.94
N HIS A 33 4.42 4.39 12.13
CA HIS A 33 4.15 5.60 12.90
C HIS A 33 3.07 6.46 12.24
N LEU A 34 3.14 6.66 10.91
CA LEU A 34 2.15 7.45 10.16
C LEU A 34 0.75 6.83 10.22
N ILE A 35 0.64 5.51 10.04
CA ILE A 35 -0.64 4.78 10.11
C ILE A 35 -1.28 4.92 11.50
N THR A 36 -0.45 4.88 12.54
CA THR A 36 -0.92 5.00 13.93
C THR A 36 -1.30 6.44 14.27
N ALA A 37 -0.40 7.40 14.00
CA ALA A 37 -0.57 8.80 14.34
C ALA A 37 -1.71 9.47 13.58
N SER A 38 -2.02 9.01 12.36
CA SER A 38 -3.16 9.50 11.56
C SER A 38 -4.51 9.00 12.09
N GLY A 39 -4.49 7.99 12.97
CA GLY A 39 -5.69 7.34 13.48
C GLY A 39 -6.34 6.36 12.51
N LEU A 40 -5.72 6.06 11.37
CA LEU A 40 -6.27 5.15 10.35
C LEU A 40 -6.49 3.75 10.91
N ILE A 41 -5.53 3.23 11.69
CA ILE A 41 -5.64 1.90 12.30
C ILE A 41 -6.84 1.81 13.23
N ALA A 42 -7.04 2.83 14.08
CA ALA A 42 -8.15 2.88 15.02
C ALA A 42 -9.48 3.06 14.29
N HIS A 43 -9.50 3.91 13.26
CA HIS A 43 -10.67 4.16 12.42
C HIS A 43 -11.17 2.86 11.78
N TYR A 44 -10.30 2.13 11.08
CA TYR A 44 -10.70 0.90 10.39
C TYR A 44 -10.93 -0.29 11.33
N SER A 45 -10.21 -0.37 12.45
CA SER A 45 -10.49 -1.40 13.47
C SER A 45 -11.88 -1.25 14.09
N SER A 46 -12.44 -0.03 14.11
CA SER A 46 -13.79 0.24 14.62
C SER A 46 -14.90 0.14 13.57
N ASP A 47 -14.53 -0.05 12.29
CA ASP A 47 -15.46 -0.07 11.16
C ASP A 47 -16.16 -1.42 11.05
N LYS A 48 -17.41 -1.47 11.54
CA LYS A 48 -18.25 -2.67 11.48
C LYS A 48 -18.68 -3.08 10.06
N THR A 49 -18.45 -2.24 9.06
CA THR A 49 -18.75 -2.55 7.67
C THR A 49 -17.61 -3.29 6.97
N ASP A 50 -16.40 -3.26 7.55
CA ASP A 50 -15.25 -4.04 7.09
C ASP A 50 -15.36 -5.49 7.60
N LYS A 51 -16.24 -6.26 6.94
CA LYS A 51 -16.65 -7.62 7.37
C LYS A 51 -15.50 -8.62 7.54
N ALA A 52 -14.32 -8.34 6.98
CA ALA A 52 -13.16 -9.23 7.03
C ALA A 52 -11.92 -8.58 7.69
N GLY A 53 -12.00 -7.34 8.18
CA GLY A 53 -10.82 -6.59 8.62
C GLY A 53 -9.81 -6.34 7.49
N SER A 54 -10.28 -6.34 6.24
CA SER A 54 -9.42 -6.24 5.05
C SER A 54 -8.66 -4.93 5.03
N LYS A 55 -9.24 -3.84 5.53
CA LYS A 55 -8.57 -2.54 5.52
C LYS A 55 -7.41 -2.50 6.51
N THR A 56 -7.59 -3.06 7.70
CA THR A 56 -6.50 -3.17 8.68
C THR A 56 -5.42 -4.11 8.17
N ALA A 57 -5.78 -5.25 7.59
CA ALA A 57 -4.81 -6.18 6.98
C ALA A 57 -4.00 -5.50 5.86
N ASN A 58 -4.64 -4.71 5.00
CA ASN A 58 -3.92 -3.96 3.95
C ASN A 58 -2.93 -2.93 4.53
N LEU A 59 -3.25 -2.33 5.68
CA LEU A 59 -2.34 -1.41 6.36
C LEU A 59 -1.14 -2.14 6.98
N GLU A 60 -1.37 -3.34 7.53
CA GLU A 60 -0.29 -4.21 8.03
C GLU A 60 0.60 -4.71 6.89
N GLU A 61 0.01 -5.07 5.75
CA GLU A 61 0.74 -5.46 4.54
C GLU A 61 1.59 -4.31 4.01
N LEU A 62 1.11 -3.06 4.06
CA LEU A 62 1.90 -1.89 3.68
C LEU A 62 3.16 -1.73 4.56
N ILE A 63 3.06 -2.01 5.85
CA ILE A 63 4.22 -2.00 6.77
C ILE A 63 5.19 -3.11 6.40
N ALA A 64 4.68 -4.33 6.14
CA ALA A 64 5.50 -5.46 5.75
C ALA A 64 6.22 -5.23 4.41
N ALA A 65 5.53 -4.62 3.43
CA ALA A 65 6.12 -4.25 2.15
C ALA A 65 7.24 -3.20 2.31
N ALA A 66 7.05 -2.24 3.20
CA ALA A 66 8.08 -1.26 3.55
C ALA A 66 9.29 -1.89 4.25
N GLU A 67 9.10 -2.95 5.05
CA GLU A 67 10.18 -3.70 5.69
C GLU A 67 10.98 -4.56 4.69
N GLN A 68 10.31 -5.09 3.68
CA GLN A 68 10.93 -5.89 2.61
C GLN A 68 11.58 -5.03 1.51
N TYR A 69 11.25 -3.74 1.45
CA TYR A 69 11.80 -2.84 0.46
C TYR A 69 13.31 -2.65 0.67
N HIS A 70 14.08 -2.97 -0.35
CA HIS A 70 15.52 -2.72 -0.38
C HIS A 70 15.81 -1.52 -1.26
N HIS A 71 16.42 -0.49 -0.67
CA HIS A 71 16.82 0.70 -1.40
C HIS A 71 18.18 0.47 -2.06
N GLU A 72 18.26 0.71 -3.38
CA GLU A 72 19.50 0.59 -4.13
C GLU A 72 20.43 1.76 -3.79
N GLU A 73 21.68 1.47 -3.39
CA GLU A 73 22.66 2.50 -2.99
C GLU A 73 23.01 3.48 -4.13
N ASP A 74 22.90 3.03 -5.39
CA ASP A 74 23.16 3.84 -6.60
C ASP A 74 21.92 4.64 -7.06
N SER A 75 20.83 4.65 -6.28
CA SER A 75 19.61 5.38 -6.64
C SER A 75 19.77 6.89 -6.44
N ASP A 76 19.40 7.68 -7.46
CA ASP A 76 19.28 9.14 -7.33
C ASP A 76 18.08 9.58 -6.47
N MET A 77 17.17 8.66 -6.13
CA MET A 77 15.97 8.94 -5.34
C MET A 77 16.21 8.70 -3.85
N SER A 78 15.46 9.39 -2.99
CA SER A 78 15.40 9.01 -1.59
C SER A 78 14.70 7.67 -1.41
N GLU A 79 15.03 6.94 -0.34
CA GLU A 79 14.40 5.67 0.04
C GLU A 79 12.87 5.71 -0.01
N THR A 80 12.26 6.78 0.53
CA THR A 80 10.80 6.95 0.53
C THR A 80 10.23 7.16 -0.87
N LEU A 81 10.90 7.95 -1.72
CA LEU A 81 10.45 8.17 -3.10
C LEU A 81 10.63 6.89 -3.94
N GLY A 82 11.72 6.17 -3.74
CA GLY A 82 11.96 4.88 -4.39
C GLY A 82 10.87 3.86 -4.04
N PHE A 83 10.51 3.76 -2.76
CA PHE A 83 9.41 2.90 -2.32
C PHE A 83 8.07 3.28 -2.96
N LEU A 84 7.72 4.58 -2.96
CA LEU A 84 6.47 5.05 -3.57
C LEU A 84 6.43 4.81 -5.08
N SER A 85 7.58 4.92 -5.76
CA SER A 85 7.70 4.60 -7.18
C SER A 85 7.43 3.12 -7.44
N LEU A 86 8.05 2.23 -6.66
CA LEU A 86 7.83 0.78 -6.77
C LEU A 86 6.36 0.41 -6.51
N ALA A 87 5.77 0.93 -5.44
CA ALA A 87 4.37 0.68 -5.11
C ALA A 87 3.40 1.17 -6.21
N SER A 88 3.71 2.29 -6.86
CA SER A 88 2.92 2.82 -7.98
C SER A 88 3.05 1.99 -9.26
N LEU A 89 4.21 1.38 -9.49
CA LEU A 89 4.44 0.44 -10.60
C LEU A 89 3.66 -0.87 -10.37
N ASP A 90 3.75 -1.43 -9.17
CA ASP A 90 3.11 -2.71 -8.84
C ASP A 90 1.57 -2.61 -8.86
N SER A 91 1.01 -1.43 -8.52
CA SER A 91 -0.43 -1.18 -8.58
C SER A 91 -1.00 -1.17 -10.02
N SER A 92 -0.16 -1.24 -11.05
CA SER A 92 -0.60 -1.34 -12.45
C SER A 92 -1.03 -2.76 -12.88
N GLY A 93 -0.97 -3.74 -11.97
CA GLY A 93 -1.70 -5.01 -12.08
C GLY A 93 -0.86 -6.23 -12.45
N ASP A 94 0.45 -6.09 -12.59
CA ASP A 94 1.35 -7.24 -12.70
C ASP A 94 1.76 -7.71 -11.32
N ALA A 95 0.84 -8.39 -10.63
CA ALA A 95 1.17 -9.22 -9.50
C ALA A 95 2.12 -10.34 -9.98
N ASN A 96 3.41 -10.01 -10.08
CA ASN A 96 4.51 -10.96 -10.22
C ASN A 96 4.70 -11.68 -8.88
N SER A 97 3.65 -12.40 -8.47
CA SER A 97 3.86 -13.54 -7.60
C SER A 97 4.67 -14.57 -8.40
N PRO A 98 5.68 -15.23 -7.81
CA PRO A 98 6.28 -16.42 -8.42
C PRO A 98 5.18 -17.41 -8.80
N PRO A 99 5.42 -18.39 -9.70
CA PRO A 99 4.42 -19.36 -10.13
C PRO A 99 4.04 -20.30 -8.98
N ALA A 100 3.28 -19.77 -8.01
CA ALA A 100 2.49 -20.54 -7.08
C ALA A 100 1.34 -21.14 -7.89
N GLN A 101 0.93 -22.36 -7.52
CA GLN A 101 -0.16 -23.13 -8.13
C GLN A 101 -1.51 -22.41 -7.99
N ASN A 102 -1.68 -21.33 -8.73
CA ASN A 102 -2.86 -20.48 -8.70
C ASN A 102 -3.57 -20.56 -10.05
N VAL A 103 -4.89 -20.39 -10.01
CA VAL A 103 -5.70 -20.26 -11.22
C VAL A 103 -5.50 -18.85 -11.76
N GLN A 104 -5.05 -18.75 -13.02
CA GLN A 104 -4.84 -17.46 -13.65
C GLN A 104 -6.13 -16.96 -14.32
N LEU A 105 -6.61 -15.80 -13.88
CA LEU A 105 -7.77 -15.13 -14.46
C LEU A 105 -7.28 -14.07 -15.45
N MET A 106 -7.74 -14.13 -16.70
CA MET A 106 -7.30 -13.23 -17.76
C MET A 106 -8.44 -12.95 -18.75
N THR A 107 -8.31 -11.84 -19.48
CA THR A 107 -9.19 -11.57 -20.63
C THR A 107 -8.74 -12.39 -21.85
N ILE A 108 -9.63 -12.63 -22.82
CA ILE A 108 -9.30 -13.40 -24.05
C ILE A 108 -8.12 -12.77 -24.80
N HIS A 109 -8.00 -11.44 -24.82
CA HIS A 109 -6.91 -10.74 -25.50
C HIS A 109 -5.55 -11.01 -24.84
N SER A 110 -5.52 -11.03 -23.51
CA SER A 110 -4.30 -11.28 -22.72
C SER A 110 -3.82 -12.73 -22.83
N ALA A 111 -4.69 -13.67 -23.20
CA ALA A 111 -4.33 -15.08 -23.40
C ALA A 111 -3.57 -15.36 -24.71
N LYS A 112 -3.45 -14.37 -25.60
CA LYS A 112 -2.87 -14.56 -26.94
C LYS A 112 -1.40 -14.99 -26.85
N GLY A 113 -1.10 -16.18 -27.36
CA GLY A 113 0.25 -16.74 -27.37
C GLY A 113 0.63 -17.51 -26.11
N LEU A 114 -0.31 -17.71 -25.18
CA LEU A 114 -0.14 -18.57 -24.01
C LEU A 114 -0.82 -19.92 -24.24
N GLU A 115 -0.24 -21.00 -23.68
CA GLU A 115 -0.80 -22.35 -23.74
C GLU A 115 -1.01 -22.88 -22.31
N PHE A 116 -2.19 -23.44 -22.05
CA PHE A 116 -2.56 -23.99 -20.74
C PHE A 116 -3.18 -25.38 -20.89
N PRO A 117 -2.90 -26.32 -19.97
CA PRO A 117 -3.47 -27.67 -20.04
C PRO A 117 -4.99 -27.71 -19.79
N TYR A 118 -5.53 -26.76 -19.02
CA TYR A 118 -6.95 -26.63 -18.75
C TYR A 118 -7.37 -25.16 -18.83
N VAL A 119 -8.49 -24.88 -19.52
CA VAL A 119 -9.03 -23.53 -19.71
C VAL A 119 -10.54 -23.54 -19.43
N PHE A 120 -11.03 -22.56 -18.66
CA PHE A 120 -12.45 -22.34 -18.41
C PHE A 120 -12.88 -21.01 -19.04
N LEU A 121 -13.88 -21.06 -19.93
CA LEU A 121 -14.52 -19.88 -20.50
C LEU A 121 -15.81 -19.60 -19.73
N THR A 122 -15.94 -18.41 -19.17
CA THR A 122 -17.10 -18.00 -18.37
C THR A 122 -17.85 -16.86 -19.06
N GLY A 123 -19.18 -16.79 -18.91
CA GLY A 123 -19.99 -15.70 -19.48
C GLY A 123 -20.35 -15.89 -20.96
N MET A 124 -20.45 -17.14 -21.40
CA MET A 124 -21.01 -17.53 -22.70
C MET A 124 -22.54 -17.50 -22.68
#